data_AF-A0A2T5IW15-F1
#
_entry.id   AF-A0A2T5IW15-F1
#
_cell.length_a   1.000
_cell.length_b   1.000
_cell.length_c   1.000
_cell.angle_alpha   90.00
_cell.angle_beta   90.00
_cell.angle_gamma   90.00
#
_symmetry.space_group_name_H-M   'P 1'
#
loop_
_entity.id
_entity.type
_entity.pdbx_description
1 polymer ?
#
loop_
_entity_poly.entity_id
_entity_poly.type
_entity_poly.pdbx_seq_one_letter_code
_entity_poly.pdbx_strand_id
1 'polypeptide(L)'
;MSEDYSQLDFVNNEDEAEAEKRFLEFSSKDPLPDVPPALLNSGDIYNYACITSMVFPFDKNNEKKKLKPASYEIDFLGDVYQINEKNGEVEKKTIEYDEPFTIKKNSIVFLFIKTKFFLPDYIAIRFNLKITHVHRGLLLGTGPLVDPGFYGRLLIPLHNLTSENYRIIGGDGLIWVEFTKLSPHKNWDSRARNNSAPYIKFPKNKKSDLEAQKYFNKASGGHPAGSSIPGEVKSAVGIAQDASEQVHKIYEEFRNWTTIGSVVIIISISALVYSTWDLISNANQHIENSSNKIEDLNKEQLKSNQKIKYLEEKIKSLTESLEKTNKDLSLNAPKKNPHK
;
A
#
# COMPACT_ATOMS: atom_id res chain seq x y z
N MET A 1 1.93 -39.51 -3.15
CA MET A 1 1.79 -39.75 -4.60
C MET A 1 1.25 -38.45 -5.18
N SER A 2 2.01 -37.75 -6.01
CA SER A 2 1.49 -36.63 -6.79
C SER A 2 0.42 -37.19 -7.74
N GLU A 3 -0.79 -36.65 -7.69
CA GLU A 3 -1.77 -36.89 -8.75
C GLU A 3 -1.17 -36.36 -10.06
N ASP A 4 -1.33 -37.12 -11.15
CA ASP A 4 -0.83 -36.70 -12.45
C ASP A 4 -1.77 -35.64 -13.04
N TYR A 5 -1.38 -34.37 -12.89
CA TYR A 5 -2.11 -33.23 -13.44
C TYR A 5 -1.71 -32.91 -14.89
N SER A 6 -0.93 -33.77 -15.57
CA SER A 6 -0.47 -33.53 -16.95
C SER A 6 -1.60 -33.36 -17.98
N GLN A 7 -2.82 -33.80 -17.63
CA GLN A 7 -4.01 -33.72 -18.48
C GLN A 7 -4.83 -32.43 -18.28
N LEU A 8 -4.50 -31.59 -17.30
CA LEU A 8 -5.19 -30.32 -17.08
C LEU A 8 -4.70 -29.27 -18.08
N ASP A 9 -5.63 -28.63 -18.81
CA ASP A 9 -5.38 -27.41 -19.58
C ASP A 9 -5.82 -26.18 -18.76
N PHE A 10 -5.34 -25.00 -19.15
CA PHE A 10 -5.74 -23.73 -18.56
C PHE A 10 -7.25 -23.51 -18.69
N VAL A 11 -7.82 -22.87 -17.66
CA VAL A 11 -9.21 -22.42 -17.70
C VAL A 11 -9.36 -21.41 -18.84
N ASN A 12 -10.49 -21.48 -19.55
CA ASN A 12 -10.83 -20.48 -20.57
C ASN A 12 -10.86 -19.08 -19.92
N ASN A 13 -10.26 -18.08 -20.58
CA ASN A 13 -10.16 -16.71 -20.07
C ASN A 13 -11.53 -16.03 -19.78
N GLU A 14 -12.63 -16.61 -20.24
CA GLU A 14 -13.99 -16.15 -19.99
C GLU A 14 -14.71 -16.92 -18.86
N ASP A 15 -14.15 -18.05 -18.40
CA ASP A 15 -14.77 -18.95 -17.42
C ASP A 15 -14.19 -18.75 -16.02
N GLU A 16 -14.53 -17.61 -15.39
CA GLU A 16 -14.08 -17.31 -14.03
C GLU A 16 -14.62 -18.32 -13.00
N ALA A 17 -15.79 -18.91 -13.25
CA ALA A 17 -16.41 -19.86 -12.32
C ALA A 17 -15.60 -21.16 -12.20
N GLU A 18 -15.09 -21.68 -13.31
CA GLU A 18 -14.17 -22.82 -13.28
C GLU A 18 -12.82 -22.44 -12.63
N ALA A 19 -12.34 -21.20 -12.82
CA ALA A 19 -11.15 -20.72 -12.13
C ALA A 19 -11.34 -20.70 -10.60
N GLU A 20 -12.48 -20.19 -10.12
CA GLU A 20 -12.84 -20.20 -8.71
C GLU A 20 -12.98 -21.63 -8.16
N LYS A 21 -13.59 -22.53 -8.93
CA LYS A 21 -13.72 -23.94 -8.54
C LYS A 21 -12.37 -24.63 -8.36
N ARG A 22 -11.41 -24.44 -9.28
CA ARG A 22 -10.04 -24.96 -9.13
C ARG A 22 -9.34 -24.36 -7.91
N PHE A 23 -9.51 -23.06 -7.68
CA PHE A 23 -8.98 -22.43 -6.47
C PHE A 23 -9.53 -23.07 -5.20
N LEU A 24 -10.85 -23.30 -5.11
CA LEU A 24 -11.46 -23.90 -3.94
C LEU A 24 -10.93 -25.32 -3.69
N GLU A 25 -10.78 -26.11 -4.75
CA GLU A 25 -10.19 -27.46 -4.71
C GLU A 25 -8.75 -27.45 -4.16
N PHE A 26 -7.91 -26.53 -4.65
CA PHE A 26 -6.48 -26.46 -4.30
C PHE A 26 -6.15 -25.43 -3.21
N SER A 27 -7.16 -24.82 -2.58
CA SER A 27 -6.98 -23.71 -1.63
C SER A 27 -6.08 -24.06 -0.45
N SER A 28 -6.20 -25.28 0.08
CA SER A 28 -5.33 -25.82 1.14
C SER A 28 -4.64 -27.13 0.74
N LYS A 29 -4.78 -27.60 -0.52
CA LYS A 29 -4.14 -28.81 -1.06
C LYS A 29 -3.09 -28.38 -2.07
N ASP A 30 -1.81 -28.64 -1.78
CA ASP A 30 -0.72 -28.35 -2.72
C ASP A 30 -0.64 -29.44 -3.79
N PRO A 31 -0.93 -29.15 -5.07
CA PRO A 31 -0.86 -30.13 -6.14
C PRO A 31 0.58 -30.53 -6.49
N LEU A 32 1.58 -29.72 -6.14
CA LEU A 32 2.97 -29.93 -6.51
C LEU A 32 3.86 -29.97 -5.24
N PRO A 33 3.67 -30.98 -4.36
CA PRO A 33 4.38 -31.06 -3.08
C PRO A 33 5.89 -31.20 -3.27
N ASP A 34 6.36 -31.73 -4.41
CA ASP A 34 7.79 -31.92 -4.67
C ASP A 34 8.52 -30.60 -4.97
N VAL A 35 7.80 -29.54 -5.36
CA VAL A 35 8.38 -28.20 -5.51
C VAL A 35 8.78 -27.67 -4.12
N PRO A 36 10.05 -27.31 -3.88
CA PRO A 36 10.47 -26.83 -2.58
C PRO A 36 9.90 -25.43 -2.27
N PRO A 37 9.72 -25.07 -0.99
CA PRO A 37 9.42 -23.70 -0.56
C PRO A 37 10.49 -22.70 -1.01
N ALA A 38 10.20 -21.94 -2.06
CA ALA A 38 11.10 -20.97 -2.66
C ALA A 38 10.32 -19.97 -3.53
N LEU A 39 11.03 -18.97 -4.05
CA LEU A 39 10.59 -18.21 -5.21
C LEU A 39 10.42 -19.16 -6.39
N LEU A 40 9.22 -19.17 -6.98
CA LEU A 40 8.88 -20.06 -8.08
C LEU A 40 9.58 -19.61 -9.37
N ASN A 41 10.11 -20.59 -10.10
CA ASN A 41 10.59 -20.36 -11.47
C ASN A 41 9.42 -20.33 -12.46
N SER A 42 9.69 -20.00 -13.72
CA SER A 42 8.67 -19.93 -14.78
C SER A 42 7.87 -21.22 -14.95
N GLY A 43 8.51 -22.39 -14.87
CA GLY A 43 7.85 -23.69 -15.02
C GLY A 43 6.89 -23.97 -13.87
N ASP A 44 7.31 -23.68 -12.64
CA ASP A 44 6.46 -23.83 -11.46
C ASP A 44 5.30 -22.83 -11.48
N ILE A 45 5.54 -21.57 -11.85
CA ILE A 45 4.49 -20.56 -12.04
C ILE A 45 3.46 -21.06 -13.05
N TYR A 46 3.92 -21.59 -14.19
CA TYR A 46 3.06 -22.12 -15.24
C TYR A 46 2.18 -23.28 -14.73
N ASN A 47 2.79 -24.26 -14.07
CA ASN A 47 2.08 -25.43 -13.56
C ASN A 47 1.07 -25.05 -12.47
N TYR A 48 1.45 -24.21 -11.50
CA TYR A 48 0.53 -23.73 -10.48
C TYR A 48 -0.61 -22.90 -11.08
N ALA A 49 -0.32 -22.00 -12.02
CA ALA A 49 -1.35 -21.21 -12.69
C ALA A 49 -2.34 -22.11 -13.47
N CYS A 50 -1.84 -23.15 -14.14
CA CYS A 50 -2.69 -24.12 -14.83
C CYS A 50 -3.59 -24.89 -13.84
N ILE A 51 -3.02 -25.45 -12.78
CA ILE A 51 -3.73 -26.37 -11.90
C ILE A 51 -4.67 -25.62 -10.94
N THR A 52 -4.21 -24.53 -10.34
CA THR A 52 -4.95 -23.85 -9.25
C THR A 52 -5.65 -22.57 -9.69
N SER A 53 -5.42 -22.12 -10.93
CA SER A 53 -5.90 -20.82 -11.42
C SER A 53 -5.43 -19.63 -10.56
N MET A 54 -4.24 -19.70 -9.94
CA MET A 54 -3.77 -18.66 -9.01
C MET A 54 -3.67 -17.25 -9.62
N VAL A 55 -3.66 -17.16 -10.96
CA VAL A 55 -3.75 -15.93 -11.76
C VAL A 55 -4.77 -16.16 -12.87
N PHE A 56 -5.71 -15.23 -13.05
CA PHE A 56 -6.73 -15.32 -14.10
C PHE A 56 -7.09 -13.95 -14.67
N PRO A 57 -7.15 -13.79 -16.01
CA PRO A 57 -6.76 -14.78 -17.02
C PRO A 57 -5.24 -15.00 -17.07
N PHE A 58 -4.81 -16.16 -17.57
CA PHE A 58 -3.39 -16.50 -17.76
C PHE A 58 -3.05 -16.64 -19.26
N ASP A 59 -1.89 -16.12 -19.68
CA ASP A 59 -1.39 -16.22 -21.06
C ASP A 59 -0.76 -17.60 -21.30
N LYS A 60 -1.62 -18.61 -21.54
CA LYS A 60 -1.24 -20.02 -21.62
C LYS A 60 -0.18 -20.34 -22.68
N ASN A 61 -0.20 -19.63 -23.81
CA ASN A 61 0.75 -19.84 -24.91
C ASN A 61 1.99 -18.95 -24.78
N ASN A 62 2.04 -18.10 -23.74
CA ASN A 62 3.05 -17.07 -23.55
C ASN A 62 3.27 -16.22 -24.81
N GLU A 63 2.21 -16.01 -25.61
CA GLU A 63 2.27 -15.29 -26.88
C GLU A 63 2.73 -13.84 -26.66
N LYS A 64 2.31 -13.26 -25.53
CA LYS A 64 2.70 -11.91 -25.11
C LYS A 64 4.00 -11.88 -24.32
N LYS A 65 4.68 -13.03 -24.15
CA LYS A 65 5.95 -13.19 -23.41
C LYS A 65 5.87 -12.65 -21.98
N LYS A 66 4.72 -12.85 -21.32
CA LYS A 66 4.46 -12.37 -19.96
C LYS A 66 5.19 -13.20 -18.90
N LEU A 67 5.51 -14.45 -19.20
CA LEU A 67 6.21 -15.32 -18.27
C LEU A 67 7.72 -15.10 -18.37
N LYS A 68 8.32 -14.66 -17.25
CA LYS A 68 9.76 -14.50 -17.05
C LYS A 68 10.31 -15.62 -16.17
N PRO A 69 11.63 -15.79 -16.09
CA PRO A 69 12.26 -16.88 -15.33
C PRO A 69 11.78 -17.06 -13.88
N ALA A 70 11.33 -15.99 -13.21
CA ALA A 70 10.83 -16.03 -11.83
C ALA A 70 9.67 -15.06 -11.56
N SER A 71 8.98 -14.60 -12.61
CA SER A 71 7.87 -13.65 -12.47
C SER A 71 6.91 -13.70 -13.65
N TYR A 72 5.73 -13.11 -13.47
CA TYR A 72 4.71 -13.00 -14.50
C TYR A 72 4.24 -11.55 -14.65
N GLU A 73 4.08 -11.09 -15.90
CA GLU A 73 3.64 -9.72 -16.22
C GLU A 73 2.12 -9.57 -16.09
N ILE A 74 1.68 -8.48 -15.48
CA ILE A 74 0.27 -8.09 -15.42
C ILE A 74 0.08 -6.76 -16.15
N ASP A 75 -0.93 -6.72 -17.00
CA ASP A 75 -1.21 -5.58 -17.88
C ASP A 75 -1.88 -4.42 -17.13
N PHE A 76 -1.68 -3.22 -17.66
CA PHE A 76 -2.45 -2.03 -17.32
C PHE A 76 -3.85 -2.14 -17.94
N LEU A 77 -4.75 -2.87 -17.28
CA LEU A 77 -6.16 -3.03 -17.66
C LEU A 77 -7.03 -3.01 -16.42
N GLY A 78 -8.28 -2.58 -16.55
CA GLY A 78 -9.25 -2.54 -15.46
C GLY A 78 -9.74 -1.13 -15.14
N ASP A 79 -10.15 -0.90 -13.90
CA ASP A 79 -10.82 0.34 -13.52
C ASP A 79 -9.85 1.32 -12.85
N VAL A 80 -9.64 2.48 -13.44
CA VAL A 80 -8.87 3.58 -12.87
C VAL A 80 -9.78 4.53 -12.11
N TYR A 81 -9.43 4.80 -10.85
CA TYR A 81 -10.09 5.75 -9.98
C TYR A 81 -9.16 6.94 -9.72
N GLN A 82 -9.69 8.16 -9.87
CA GLN A 82 -8.96 9.39 -9.58
C GLN A 82 -9.90 10.43 -8.97
N ILE A 83 -9.35 11.37 -8.20
CA ILE A 83 -10.12 12.53 -7.75
C ILE A 83 -10.06 13.61 -8.82
N ASN A 84 -11.22 14.14 -9.19
CA ASN A 84 -11.32 15.35 -9.98
C ASN A 84 -10.98 16.57 -9.11
N GLU A 85 -9.86 17.21 -9.41
CA GLU A 85 -9.35 18.37 -8.67
C GLU A 85 -10.29 19.59 -8.66
N LYS A 86 -11.26 19.68 -9.59
CA LYS A 86 -12.18 20.82 -9.68
C LYS A 86 -13.36 20.71 -8.73
N ASN A 87 -13.95 19.53 -8.61
CA ASN A 87 -15.17 19.31 -7.83
C ASN A 87 -14.98 18.34 -6.65
N GLY A 88 -13.81 17.69 -6.53
CA GLY A 88 -13.51 16.73 -5.47
C GLY A 88 -14.17 15.36 -5.65
N GLU A 89 -14.87 15.12 -6.78
CA GLU A 89 -15.58 13.87 -7.02
C GLU A 89 -14.63 12.75 -7.49
N VAL A 90 -15.01 11.51 -7.20
CA VAL A 90 -14.29 10.32 -7.66
C VAL A 90 -14.71 9.98 -9.08
N GLU A 91 -13.78 10.11 -10.01
CA GLU A 91 -13.96 9.67 -11.39
C GLU A 91 -13.49 8.22 -11.54
N LYS A 92 -14.31 7.43 -12.23
CA LYS A 92 -13.98 6.05 -12.64
C LYS A 92 -13.83 6.01 -14.16
N LYS A 93 -12.74 5.41 -14.65
CA LYS A 93 -12.55 5.09 -16.06
C LYS A 93 -12.10 3.65 -16.22
N THR A 94 -12.84 2.85 -16.99
CA THR A 94 -12.40 1.49 -17.37
C THR A 94 -11.43 1.60 -18.55
N ILE A 95 -10.30 0.88 -18.46
CA ILE A 95 -9.24 0.82 -19.47
C ILE A 95 -9.25 -0.55 -20.11
N GLU A 96 -9.51 -0.56 -21.43
CA GLU A 96 -9.43 -1.75 -22.28
C GLU A 96 -8.15 -1.72 -23.16
N TYR A 97 -7.92 -2.79 -23.91
CA TYR A 97 -6.75 -2.90 -24.79
C TYR A 97 -6.65 -1.74 -25.79
N ASP A 98 -5.41 -1.31 -26.06
CA ASP A 98 -5.05 -0.22 -26.97
C ASP A 98 -5.62 1.16 -26.59
N GLU A 99 -6.29 1.26 -25.44
CA GLU A 99 -6.85 2.51 -24.97
C GLU A 99 -5.80 3.35 -24.23
N PRO A 100 -5.51 4.59 -24.67
CA PRO A 100 -4.58 5.45 -23.96
C PRO A 100 -5.19 5.99 -22.66
N PHE A 101 -4.38 6.00 -21.61
CA PHE A 101 -4.64 6.70 -20.37
C PHE A 101 -3.51 7.67 -20.02
N THR A 102 -3.88 8.83 -19.49
CA THR A 102 -2.93 9.86 -19.09
C THR A 102 -3.06 10.12 -17.60
N ILE A 103 -2.02 9.78 -16.85
CA ILE A 103 -1.87 10.15 -15.45
C ILE A 103 -1.28 11.56 -15.42
N LYS A 104 -2.00 12.51 -14.84
CA LYS A 104 -1.54 13.90 -14.78
C LYS A 104 -0.23 14.02 -14.00
N LYS A 105 0.57 15.03 -14.33
CA LYS A 105 1.75 15.38 -13.54
C LYS A 105 1.38 15.60 -12.07
N ASN A 106 2.26 15.23 -11.16
CA ASN A 106 2.09 15.39 -9.71
C ASN A 106 0.76 14.83 -9.17
N SER A 107 0.19 13.79 -9.79
CA SER A 107 -1.08 13.21 -9.39
C SER A 107 -0.94 11.77 -8.93
N ILE A 108 -2.00 11.27 -8.28
CA ILE A 108 -2.16 9.88 -7.89
C ILE A 108 -3.43 9.33 -8.55
N VAL A 109 -3.36 8.10 -9.04
CA VAL A 109 -4.52 7.33 -9.49
C VAL A 109 -4.49 5.95 -8.84
N PHE A 110 -5.64 5.30 -8.75
CA PHE A 110 -5.76 3.94 -8.23
C PHE A 110 -6.27 3.02 -9.34
N LEU A 111 -5.44 2.06 -9.74
CA LEU A 111 -5.81 1.05 -10.73
C LEU A 111 -6.34 -0.20 -10.02
N PHE A 112 -7.60 -0.52 -10.25
CA PHE A 112 -8.20 -1.78 -9.87
C PHE A 112 -8.05 -2.76 -11.05
N ILE A 113 -6.97 -3.54 -11.02
CA ILE A 113 -6.53 -4.31 -12.18
C ILE A 113 -7.55 -5.36 -12.61
N LYS A 114 -7.69 -5.59 -13.92
CA LYS A 114 -8.60 -6.60 -14.48
C LYS A 114 -8.24 -8.02 -14.05
N THR A 115 -6.95 -8.30 -13.88
CA THR A 115 -6.46 -9.62 -13.48
C THR A 115 -6.85 -9.94 -12.03
N LYS A 116 -7.40 -11.13 -11.83
CA LYS A 116 -7.77 -11.70 -10.54
C LYS A 116 -6.70 -12.66 -10.04
N PHE A 117 -6.51 -12.67 -8.73
CA PHE A 117 -5.62 -13.60 -8.04
C PHE A 117 -6.43 -14.53 -7.15
N PHE A 118 -6.12 -15.81 -7.23
CA PHE A 118 -6.74 -16.87 -6.46
C PHE A 118 -5.64 -17.60 -5.68
N LEU A 119 -5.04 -16.92 -4.70
CA LEU A 119 -3.81 -17.40 -4.07
C LEU A 119 -4.12 -18.54 -3.09
N PRO A 120 -3.59 -19.76 -3.31
CA PRO A 120 -3.70 -20.83 -2.32
C PRO A 120 -3.07 -20.43 -0.98
N ASP A 121 -3.44 -21.12 0.11
CA ASP A 121 -2.97 -20.85 1.46
C ASP A 121 -1.43 -21.03 1.62
N TYR A 122 -0.75 -21.57 0.61
CA TYR A 122 0.69 -21.85 0.56
C TYR A 122 1.46 -21.02 -0.48
N ILE A 123 0.81 -20.09 -1.19
CA ILE A 123 1.47 -19.16 -2.13
C ILE A 123 1.24 -17.73 -1.67
N ALA A 124 2.31 -16.98 -1.47
CA ALA A 124 2.27 -15.53 -1.36
C ALA A 124 2.75 -14.90 -2.67
N ILE A 125 2.32 -13.67 -2.95
CA ILE A 125 2.86 -12.91 -4.07
C ILE A 125 3.43 -11.57 -3.60
N ARG A 126 4.45 -11.11 -4.32
CA ARG A 126 4.95 -9.75 -4.25
C ARG A 126 4.93 -9.18 -5.65
N PHE A 127 4.66 -7.89 -5.79
CA PHE A 127 4.75 -7.26 -7.10
C PHE A 127 5.54 -5.97 -7.09
N ASN A 128 6.21 -5.72 -8.21
CA ASN A 128 7.00 -4.53 -8.46
C ASN A 128 6.58 -3.90 -9.78
N LEU A 129 6.68 -2.58 -9.87
CA LEU A 129 6.44 -1.87 -11.12
C LEU A 129 7.50 -2.23 -12.16
N LYS A 130 7.12 -2.37 -13.43
CA LYS A 130 8.08 -2.58 -14.52
C LYS A 130 9.08 -1.42 -14.56
N ILE A 131 10.36 -1.75 -14.71
CA ILE A 131 11.46 -0.79 -14.63
C ILE A 131 11.32 0.38 -15.62
N THR A 132 10.67 0.14 -16.77
CA THR A 132 10.36 1.18 -17.76
C THR A 132 9.42 2.25 -17.22
N HIS A 133 8.47 1.89 -16.36
CA HIS A 133 7.57 2.85 -15.71
C HIS A 133 8.28 3.60 -14.59
N VAL A 134 9.12 2.90 -13.81
CA VAL A 134 9.95 3.52 -12.76
C VAL A 134 10.86 4.59 -13.33
N HIS A 135 11.60 4.29 -14.41
CA HIS A 135 12.49 5.26 -15.06
C HIS A 135 11.77 6.43 -15.72
N ARG A 136 10.50 6.25 -16.08
CA ARG A 136 9.64 7.33 -16.57
C ARG A 136 8.94 8.09 -15.43
N GLY A 137 9.31 7.82 -14.18
CA GLY A 137 8.90 8.57 -12.99
C GLY A 137 7.55 8.19 -12.39
N LEU A 138 7.00 7.03 -12.78
CA LEU A 138 5.91 6.43 -12.00
C LEU A 138 6.45 5.72 -10.77
N LEU A 139 5.71 5.87 -9.68
CA LEU A 139 5.98 5.17 -8.43
C LEU A 139 4.77 4.35 -8.02
N LEU A 140 5.08 3.17 -7.50
CA LEU A 140 4.16 2.24 -6.87
C LEU A 140 4.61 2.12 -5.41
N GLY A 141 3.67 2.23 -4.47
CA GLY A 141 3.97 2.11 -3.03
C GLY A 141 4.70 0.79 -2.76
N THR A 142 5.77 0.84 -1.95
CA THR A 142 6.72 -0.25 -1.63
C THR A 142 6.23 -1.67 -1.94
N GLY A 143 6.75 -2.29 -3.01
CA GLY A 143 6.36 -3.59 -3.58
C GLY A 143 5.65 -4.54 -2.61
N PRO A 144 4.30 -4.44 -2.54
CA PRO A 144 3.55 -4.96 -1.41
C PRO A 144 3.44 -6.47 -1.47
N LEU A 145 3.43 -7.08 -0.29
CA LEU A 145 3.15 -8.49 -0.11
C LEU A 145 1.64 -8.70 -0.09
N VAL A 146 1.15 -9.65 -0.88
CA VAL A 146 -0.22 -10.13 -0.81
C VAL A 146 -0.21 -11.49 -0.13
N ASP A 147 -0.96 -11.57 0.97
CA ASP A 147 -0.97 -12.74 1.82
C ASP A 147 -1.58 -13.97 1.11
N PRO A 148 -1.09 -15.18 1.42
CA PRO A 148 -1.71 -16.42 0.99
C PRO A 148 -3.18 -16.51 1.38
N GLY A 149 -3.98 -17.16 0.54
CA GLY A 149 -5.44 -17.26 0.73
C GLY A 149 -6.22 -16.02 0.25
N PHE A 150 -5.54 -15.02 -0.32
CA PHE A 150 -6.17 -13.87 -0.97
C PHE A 150 -6.93 -14.28 -2.24
N TYR A 151 -8.10 -13.68 -2.42
CA TYR A 151 -9.01 -13.92 -3.52
C TYR A 151 -9.55 -12.58 -4.03
N GLY A 152 -9.29 -12.24 -5.29
CA GLY A 152 -9.86 -11.07 -5.96
C GLY A 152 -8.85 -10.23 -6.75
N ARG A 153 -9.26 -9.00 -7.08
CA ARG A 153 -8.43 -8.02 -7.81
C ARG A 153 -7.62 -7.13 -6.87
N LEU A 154 -6.47 -6.67 -7.34
CA LEU A 154 -5.61 -5.73 -6.58
C LEU A 154 -5.98 -4.28 -6.90
N LEU A 155 -5.98 -3.43 -5.87
CA LEU A 155 -6.08 -1.98 -6.02
C LEU A 155 -4.70 -1.37 -5.85
N ILE A 156 -4.13 -0.87 -6.95
CA ILE A 156 -2.73 -0.42 -7.03
C ILE A 156 -2.69 1.11 -7.12
N PRO A 157 -2.14 1.81 -6.11
CA PRO A 157 -1.87 3.23 -6.22
C PRO A 157 -0.68 3.49 -7.16
N LEU A 158 -0.88 4.38 -8.13
CA LEU A 158 0.14 4.83 -9.06
C LEU A 158 0.33 6.34 -8.90
N HIS A 159 1.53 6.74 -8.51
CA HIS A 159 1.92 8.14 -8.38
C HIS A 159 2.73 8.57 -9.61
N ASN A 160 2.33 9.67 -10.24
CA ASN A 160 3.18 10.37 -11.18
C ASN A 160 3.81 11.57 -10.45
N LEU A 161 5.07 11.43 -10.03
CA LEU A 161 5.81 12.51 -9.35
C LEU A 161 6.63 13.38 -10.32
N THR A 162 6.39 13.26 -11.62
CA THR A 162 7.11 14.05 -12.62
C THR A 162 6.40 15.37 -12.91
N SER A 163 7.13 16.29 -13.55
CA SER A 163 6.56 17.54 -14.11
C SER A 163 5.75 17.32 -15.38
N GLU A 164 5.72 16.10 -15.93
CA GLU A 164 5.11 15.77 -17.21
C GLU A 164 3.92 14.83 -17.05
N ASN A 165 2.99 14.90 -17.99
CA ASN A 165 1.90 13.94 -18.05
C ASN A 165 2.43 12.56 -18.46
N TYR A 166 2.01 11.52 -17.75
CA TYR A 166 2.42 10.16 -18.03
C TYR A 166 1.37 9.44 -18.86
N ARG A 167 1.72 9.10 -20.11
CA ARG A 167 0.85 8.29 -20.99
C ARG A 167 1.20 6.79 -20.89
N ILE A 168 0.18 5.96 -20.70
CA ILE A 168 0.24 4.49 -20.73
C ILE A 168 -0.87 3.97 -21.65
N ILE A 169 -0.64 2.85 -22.33
CA ILE A 169 -1.66 2.22 -23.20
C ILE A 169 -2.22 0.98 -22.50
N GLY A 170 -3.53 0.78 -22.61
CA GLY A 170 -4.19 -0.39 -22.10
C GLY A 170 -3.64 -1.67 -22.72
N GLY A 171 -3.29 -2.64 -21.88
CA GLY A 171 -2.59 -3.86 -22.31
C GLY A 171 -1.06 -3.79 -22.21
N ASP A 172 -0.47 -2.61 -21.99
CA ASP A 172 0.95 -2.51 -21.66
C ASP A 172 1.23 -3.20 -20.32
N GLY A 173 2.30 -3.99 -20.25
CA GLY A 173 2.73 -4.64 -19.02
C GLY A 173 3.11 -3.63 -17.92
N LEU A 174 2.40 -3.66 -16.79
CA LEU A 174 2.51 -2.70 -15.69
C LEU A 174 3.41 -3.20 -14.56
N ILE A 175 3.11 -4.38 -14.02
CA ILE A 175 3.80 -4.96 -12.86
C ILE A 175 4.36 -6.35 -13.17
N TRP A 176 5.45 -6.68 -12.49
CA TRP A 176 5.97 -8.04 -12.38
C TRP A 176 5.53 -8.63 -11.06
N VAL A 177 4.92 -9.81 -11.11
CA VAL A 177 4.48 -10.55 -9.93
C VAL A 177 5.41 -11.73 -9.71
N GLU A 178 5.97 -11.81 -8.51
CA GLU A 178 6.79 -12.90 -7.99
C GLU A 178 5.92 -13.79 -7.11
N PHE A 179 6.02 -15.11 -7.29
CA PHE A 179 5.25 -16.10 -6.54
C PHE A 179 6.19 -16.86 -5.61
N THR A 180 5.88 -16.88 -4.31
CA THR A 180 6.70 -17.57 -3.32
C THR A 180 5.88 -18.66 -2.65
N LYS A 181 6.39 -19.89 -2.70
CA LYS A 181 5.84 -21.01 -1.94
C LYS A 181 6.30 -20.93 -0.49
N LEU A 182 5.35 -20.98 0.43
CA LEU A 182 5.61 -20.87 1.86
C LEU A 182 6.31 -22.11 2.42
N SER A 183 6.96 -21.94 3.58
CA SER A 183 7.48 -23.04 4.37
C SER A 183 6.40 -24.11 4.65
N PRO A 184 6.77 -25.39 4.80
CA PRO A 184 5.83 -26.49 4.94
C PRO A 184 4.91 -26.31 6.16
N HIS A 185 3.63 -26.61 5.99
CA HIS A 185 2.63 -26.61 7.06
C HIS A 185 1.70 -27.81 6.92
N LYS A 186 1.26 -28.35 8.06
CA LYS A 186 0.48 -29.60 8.15
C LYS A 186 -0.81 -29.64 7.32
N ASN A 187 -1.32 -28.48 6.90
CA ASN A 187 -2.53 -28.42 6.08
C ASN A 187 -2.26 -28.75 4.61
N TRP A 188 -1.06 -28.49 4.10
CA TRP A 188 -0.74 -28.63 2.67
C TRP A 188 0.56 -29.41 2.38
N ASP A 189 1.41 -29.67 3.39
CA ASP A 189 2.65 -30.42 3.23
C ASP A 189 2.83 -31.43 4.38
N SER A 190 2.96 -32.71 4.03
CA SER A 190 3.15 -33.81 4.98
C SER A 190 4.52 -33.80 5.65
N ARG A 191 5.50 -33.07 5.11
CA ARG A 191 6.85 -32.90 5.67
C ARG A 191 6.91 -31.79 6.73
N ALA A 192 5.78 -31.16 7.04
CA ALA A 192 5.71 -30.09 8.02
C ALA A 192 6.17 -30.55 9.42
N ARG A 193 6.78 -29.61 10.15
CA ARG A 193 7.23 -29.87 11.53
C ARG A 193 6.00 -30.10 12.43
N ASN A 194 6.04 -31.15 13.25
CA ASN A 194 4.95 -31.49 14.17
C ASN A 194 4.68 -30.42 15.25
N ASN A 195 5.73 -29.67 15.65
CA ASN A 195 5.67 -28.66 16.71
C ASN A 195 5.69 -27.23 16.16
N SER A 196 4.88 -26.93 15.13
CA SER A 196 4.75 -25.57 14.61
C SER A 196 3.73 -24.74 15.42
N ALA A 197 3.96 -23.44 15.51
CA ALA A 197 2.93 -22.50 15.97
C ALA A 197 1.68 -22.57 15.08
N PRO A 198 0.50 -22.14 15.56
CA PRO A 198 -0.71 -22.09 14.75
C PRO A 198 -0.54 -21.20 13.51
N TYR A 199 -0.98 -21.69 12.35
CA TYR A 199 -1.03 -20.89 11.13
C TYR A 199 -2.19 -19.89 11.16
N ILE A 200 -1.88 -18.63 10.85
CA ILE A 200 -2.87 -17.57 10.72
C ILE A 200 -3.43 -17.61 9.31
N LYS A 201 -4.67 -18.08 9.17
CA LYS A 201 -5.36 -18.15 7.87
C LYS A 201 -5.81 -16.77 7.40
N PHE A 202 -5.89 -16.59 6.09
CA PHE A 202 -6.53 -15.42 5.51
C PHE A 202 -7.98 -15.27 6.03
N PRO A 203 -8.39 -14.07 6.49
CA PRO A 203 -9.70 -13.89 7.11
C PRO A 203 -10.84 -14.27 6.15
N LYS A 204 -11.73 -15.17 6.57
CA LYS A 204 -12.85 -15.66 5.74
C LYS A 204 -13.78 -14.54 5.27
N ASN A 205 -14.02 -13.54 6.10
CA ASN A 205 -14.81 -12.36 5.76
C ASN A 205 -14.14 -11.44 4.71
N LYS A 206 -12.87 -11.69 4.38
CA LYS A 206 -12.13 -11.01 3.30
C LYS A 206 -11.94 -11.91 2.07
N LYS A 207 -12.40 -13.17 2.10
CA LYS A 207 -12.38 -14.09 0.96
C LYS A 207 -13.57 -13.81 0.02
N SER A 208 -13.66 -12.58 -0.46
CA SER A 208 -14.62 -12.18 -1.50
C SER A 208 -13.94 -11.15 -2.38
N ASP A 209 -14.25 -11.15 -3.68
CA ASP A 209 -13.74 -10.14 -4.61
C ASP A 209 -14.27 -8.77 -4.15
N LEU A 210 -13.45 -8.04 -3.40
CA LEU A 210 -13.84 -6.77 -2.80
C LEU A 210 -13.90 -5.73 -3.91
N GLU A 211 -15.02 -5.02 -4.00
CA GLU A 211 -15.10 -3.82 -4.84
C GLU A 211 -14.09 -2.76 -4.39
N ALA A 212 -13.58 -1.97 -5.35
CA ALA A 212 -12.65 -0.86 -5.10
C ALA A 212 -13.12 0.06 -3.95
N GLN A 213 -14.43 0.34 -3.88
CA GLN A 213 -15.02 1.18 -2.84
C GLN A 213 -14.78 0.65 -1.42
N LYS A 214 -14.77 -0.68 -1.22
CA LYS A 214 -14.50 -1.26 0.10
C LYS A 214 -13.06 -1.00 0.56
N TYR A 215 -12.11 -0.94 -0.39
CA TYR A 215 -10.74 -0.54 -0.08
C TYR A 215 -10.66 0.93 0.36
N PHE A 216 -11.33 1.84 -0.35
CA PHE A 216 -11.37 3.27 0.02
C PHE A 216 -12.09 3.51 1.34
N ASN A 217 -13.20 2.82 1.60
CA ASN A 217 -13.93 2.90 2.86
C ASN A 217 -13.04 2.54 4.06
N LYS A 218 -12.17 1.54 3.88
CA LYS A 218 -11.26 1.08 4.92
C LYS A 218 -10.05 1.99 5.13
N ALA A 219 -9.53 2.58 4.05
CA ALA A 219 -8.29 3.36 4.09
C ALA A 219 -8.51 4.85 4.40
N SER A 220 -9.58 5.44 3.87
CA SER A 220 -9.69 6.89 3.70
C SER A 220 -11.16 7.36 3.73
N GLY A 221 -12.01 6.67 4.51
CA GLY A 221 -13.40 7.06 4.70
C GLY A 221 -14.24 7.07 3.41
N GLY A 222 -13.83 6.30 2.40
CA GLY A 222 -14.57 6.10 1.16
C GLY A 222 -14.11 6.90 -0.05
N HIS A 223 -13.06 7.71 0.08
CA HIS A 223 -12.51 8.48 -1.03
C HIS A 223 -11.08 8.02 -1.34
N PRO A 224 -10.67 7.90 -2.61
CA PRO A 224 -9.26 7.71 -2.95
C PRO A 224 -8.39 8.80 -2.31
N ALA A 225 -7.13 8.53 -1.97
CA ALA A 225 -6.25 9.61 -1.51
C ALA A 225 -5.97 10.57 -2.67
N GLY A 226 -6.03 11.88 -2.42
CA GLY A 226 -5.63 12.91 -3.38
C GLY A 226 -4.13 13.19 -3.32
N SER A 227 -3.59 13.83 -4.35
CA SER A 227 -2.22 14.36 -4.32
C SER A 227 -2.18 15.70 -3.58
N SER A 228 -1.27 15.85 -2.63
CA SER A 228 -0.98 17.11 -1.91
C SER A 228 0.16 17.88 -2.59
N ILE A 229 0.22 17.87 -3.92
CA ILE A 229 1.20 18.67 -4.67
C ILE A 229 0.48 19.74 -5.52
N PRO A 230 -0.63 19.43 -6.23
CA PRO A 230 -1.34 20.43 -7.00
C PRO A 230 -1.88 21.58 -6.13
N GLY A 231 -2.36 21.30 -4.91
CA GLY A 231 -2.87 22.32 -3.99
C GLY A 231 -1.78 23.31 -3.55
N GLU A 232 -0.62 22.78 -3.21
CA GLU A 232 0.54 23.51 -2.70
C GLU A 232 1.18 24.35 -3.80
N VAL A 233 1.28 23.80 -5.02
CA VAL A 233 1.70 24.55 -6.20
C VAL A 233 0.71 25.67 -6.53
N LYS A 234 -0.60 25.41 -6.46
CA LYS A 234 -1.63 26.43 -6.70
C LYS A 234 -1.55 27.56 -5.68
N SER A 235 -1.35 27.23 -4.40
CA SER A 235 -1.15 28.22 -3.34
C SER A 235 0.10 29.07 -3.60
N ALA A 236 1.22 28.46 -4.00
CA ALA A 236 2.45 29.18 -4.34
C ALA A 236 2.27 30.12 -5.55
N VAL A 237 1.57 29.66 -6.59
CA VAL A 237 1.25 30.50 -7.77
C VAL A 237 0.32 31.65 -7.40
N GLY A 238 -0.69 31.42 -6.56
CA GLY A 238 -1.58 32.47 -6.07
C GLY A 238 -0.81 33.56 -5.33
N ILE A 239 0.06 33.17 -4.38
CA ILE A 239 0.94 34.11 -3.66
C ILE A 239 1.82 34.92 -4.62
N ALA A 240 2.39 34.27 -5.66
CA ALA A 240 3.22 34.94 -6.64
C ALA A 240 2.42 35.91 -7.55
N GLN A 241 1.19 35.56 -7.91
CA GLN A 241 0.30 36.43 -8.69
C GLN A 241 -0.15 37.64 -7.88
N ASP A 242 -0.57 37.44 -6.63
CA ASP A 242 -0.96 38.53 -5.73
C ASP A 242 0.21 39.49 -5.49
N ALA A 243 1.43 38.96 -5.33
CA ALA A 243 2.64 39.77 -5.22
C ALA A 243 2.91 40.56 -6.51
N SER A 244 2.74 39.93 -7.69
CA SER A 244 2.93 40.60 -8.99
C SER A 244 1.90 41.69 -9.23
N GLU A 245 0.63 41.49 -8.85
CA GLU A 245 -0.42 42.50 -8.97
C GLU A 245 -0.17 43.69 -8.05
N GLN A 246 0.29 43.45 -6.83
CA GLN A 246 0.68 44.52 -5.90
C GLN A 246 1.84 45.34 -6.44
N VAL A 247 2.86 44.68 -7.00
CA VAL A 247 3.98 45.37 -7.67
C VAL A 247 3.47 46.19 -8.86
N HIS A 248 2.56 45.65 -9.68
CA HIS A 248 2.02 46.37 -10.83
C HIS A 248 1.22 47.61 -10.45
N LYS A 249 0.37 47.54 -9.42
CA LYS A 249 -0.37 48.70 -8.89
C LYS A 249 0.56 49.80 -8.41
N ILE A 250 1.64 49.42 -7.70
CA ILE A 250 2.69 50.36 -7.28
C ILE A 250 3.38 50.99 -8.50
N TYR A 251 3.63 50.25 -9.57
CA TYR A 251 4.20 50.81 -10.80
C TYR A 251 3.26 51.80 -11.53
N GLU A 252 1.96 51.51 -11.58
CA GLU A 252 1.00 52.38 -12.26
C GLU A 252 0.76 53.70 -11.51
N GLU A 253 0.70 53.67 -10.18
CA GLU A 253 0.57 54.88 -9.36
C GLU A 253 1.80 55.80 -9.45
N PHE A 254 2.99 55.25 -9.72
CA PHE A 254 4.25 56.01 -9.78
C PHE A 254 4.65 56.48 -11.20
N ARG A 255 3.89 56.13 -12.26
CA ARG A 255 4.22 56.48 -13.65
C ARG A 255 4.22 58.00 -13.94
N ASN A 256 3.56 58.81 -13.13
CA ASN A 256 3.45 60.26 -13.32
C ASN A 256 4.50 61.09 -12.54
N TRP A 257 5.39 60.46 -11.77
CA TRP A 257 6.40 61.15 -10.95
C TRP A 257 7.82 60.73 -11.32
N THR A 258 8.40 61.42 -12.31
CA THR A 258 9.71 61.14 -12.91
C THR A 258 10.91 61.38 -11.99
N THR A 259 10.74 61.98 -10.81
CA THR A 259 11.83 62.26 -9.85
C THR A 259 12.04 61.16 -8.81
N ILE A 260 11.31 60.05 -8.85
CA ILE A 260 11.24 59.08 -7.74
C ILE A 260 11.67 57.66 -8.15
N GLY A 261 12.70 57.52 -8.99
CA GLY A 261 13.29 56.19 -9.27
C GLY A 261 13.83 55.49 -8.01
N SER A 262 14.36 56.26 -7.06
CA SER A 262 14.97 55.72 -5.83
C SER A 262 13.93 55.23 -4.81
N VAL A 263 12.78 55.92 -4.65
CA VAL A 263 11.77 55.51 -3.67
C VAL A 263 10.97 54.31 -4.17
N VAL A 264 10.77 54.15 -5.49
CA VAL A 264 10.14 52.93 -6.04
C VAL A 264 11.02 51.71 -5.79
N ILE A 265 12.34 51.82 -5.95
CA ILE A 265 13.28 50.73 -5.61
C ILE A 265 13.25 50.45 -4.10
N ILE A 266 13.24 51.49 -3.26
CA ILE A 266 13.18 51.34 -1.79
C ILE A 266 11.85 50.72 -1.35
N ILE A 267 10.71 51.11 -1.93
CA ILE A 267 9.39 50.53 -1.65
C ILE A 267 9.32 49.09 -2.16
N SER A 268 9.86 48.80 -3.33
CA SER A 268 9.92 47.43 -3.88
C SER A 268 10.79 46.52 -3.01
N ILE A 269 11.96 47.01 -2.57
CA ILE A 269 12.82 46.32 -1.61
C ILE A 269 12.12 46.20 -0.25
N SER A 270 11.40 47.22 0.21
CA SER A 270 10.67 47.18 1.49
C SER A 270 9.48 46.24 1.44
N ALA A 271 8.78 46.13 0.30
CA ALA A 271 7.70 45.18 0.08
C ALA A 271 8.22 43.75 -0.04
N LEU A 272 9.36 43.54 -0.70
CA LEU A 272 10.06 42.25 -0.70
C LEU A 272 10.54 41.88 0.70
N VAL A 273 11.14 42.83 1.43
CA VAL A 273 11.59 42.63 2.82
C VAL A 273 10.40 42.34 3.72
N TYR A 274 9.29 43.07 3.59
CA TYR A 274 8.06 42.85 4.37
C TYR A 274 7.40 41.52 4.01
N SER A 275 7.35 41.14 2.73
CA SER A 275 6.86 39.83 2.29
C SER A 275 7.75 38.70 2.82
N THR A 276 9.08 38.85 2.76
CA THR A 276 10.00 37.89 3.37
C THR A 276 9.89 37.88 4.89
N TRP A 277 9.63 39.02 5.53
CA TRP A 277 9.44 39.13 6.97
C TRP A 277 8.12 38.49 7.40
N ASP A 278 7.04 38.66 6.65
CA ASP A 278 5.76 38.01 6.89
C ASP A 278 5.87 36.50 6.66
N LEU A 279 6.59 36.06 5.62
CA LEU A 279 6.91 34.64 5.41
C LEU A 279 7.77 34.07 6.54
N ILE A 280 8.77 34.80 7.02
CA ILE A 280 9.63 34.41 8.15
C ILE A 280 8.86 34.47 9.47
N SER A 281 7.96 35.43 9.65
CA SER A 281 7.08 35.59 10.81
C SER A 281 6.08 34.45 10.87
N ASN A 282 5.40 34.15 9.76
CA ASN A 282 4.44 33.05 9.66
C ASN A 282 5.15 31.69 9.75
N ALA A 283 6.36 31.55 9.18
CA ALA A 283 7.20 30.36 9.37
C ALA A 283 7.67 30.23 10.83
N ASN A 284 8.07 31.32 11.48
CA ASN A 284 8.47 31.33 12.90
C ASN A 284 7.28 31.05 13.82
N GLN A 285 6.08 31.54 13.49
CA GLN A 285 4.86 31.26 14.24
C GLN A 285 4.42 29.80 14.05
N HIS A 286 4.64 29.23 12.87
CA HIS A 286 4.48 27.79 12.64
C HIS A 286 5.56 26.95 13.36
N ILE A 287 6.79 27.43 13.47
CA ILE A 287 7.88 26.80 14.23
C ILE A 287 7.60 26.89 15.73
N GLU A 288 7.10 28.02 16.23
CA GLU A 288 6.72 28.22 17.64
C GLU A 288 5.52 27.36 18.02
N ASN A 289 4.48 27.31 17.17
CA ASN A 289 3.35 26.40 17.35
C ASN A 289 3.77 24.93 17.29
N SER A 290 4.73 24.59 16.43
CA SER A 290 5.28 23.23 16.35
C SER A 290 6.16 22.90 17.56
N SER A 291 6.94 23.85 18.05
CA SER A 291 7.76 23.73 19.26
C SER A 291 6.90 23.55 20.50
N ASN A 292 5.83 24.34 20.64
CA ASN A 292 4.85 24.21 21.72
C ASN A 292 4.15 22.84 21.68
N LYS A 293 3.80 22.35 20.48
CA LYS A 293 3.22 21.02 20.30
C LYS A 293 4.22 19.89 20.60
N ILE A 294 5.50 20.07 20.29
CA ILE A 294 6.58 19.15 20.67
C ILE A 294 6.79 19.16 22.19
N GLU A 295 6.71 20.32 22.85
CA GLU A 295 6.82 20.42 24.30
C GLU A 295 5.63 19.76 25.01
N ASP A 296 4.41 19.94 24.49
CA ASP A 296 3.21 19.27 24.99
C ASP A 296 3.28 17.75 24.79
N LEU A 297 3.73 17.29 23.62
CA LEU A 297 3.96 15.85 23.36
C LEU A 297 5.03 15.27 24.30
N ASN A 298 6.12 16.00 24.56
CA ASN A 298 7.14 15.58 25.52
C ASN A 298 6.59 15.50 26.95
N LYS A 299 5.72 16.44 27.36
CA LYS A 299 5.03 16.39 28.67
C LYS A 299 4.08 15.21 28.75
N GLU A 300 3.33 14.89 27.69
CA GLU A 300 2.47 13.71 27.63
C GLU A 300 3.26 12.40 27.65
N GLN A 301 4.40 12.35 26.95
CA GLN A 301 5.30 11.21 26.96
C GLN A 301 5.89 10.99 28.36
N LEU A 302 6.27 12.06 29.06
CA LEU A 302 6.82 11.99 30.42
C LEU A 302 5.77 11.52 31.44
N LYS A 303 4.52 12.01 31.34
CA LYS A 303 3.39 11.50 32.13
C LYS A 303 3.10 10.02 31.85
N SER A 304 3.19 9.60 30.58
CA SER A 304 2.98 8.20 30.19
C SER A 304 4.08 7.30 30.75
N ASN A 305 5.35 7.73 30.69
CA ASN A 305 6.47 7.01 31.30
C ASN A 305 6.34 6.88 32.81
N GLN A 306 5.90 7.93 33.52
CA GLN A 306 5.59 7.85 34.95
C GLN A 306 4.48 6.84 35.25
N LYS A 307 3.43 6.81 34.42
CA LYS A 307 2.34 5.85 34.55
C LYS A 307 2.79 4.42 34.30
N ILE A 308 3.66 4.20 33.32
CA ILE A 308 4.27 2.89 33.06
C ILE A 308 5.07 2.44 34.28
N LYS A 309 5.96 3.29 34.81
CA LYS A 309 6.77 2.97 35.98
C LYS A 309 5.93 2.63 37.22
N TYR A 310 4.87 3.40 37.46
CA TYR A 310 3.91 3.12 38.54
C TYR A 310 3.20 1.76 38.35
N LEU A 311 2.81 1.44 37.12
CA LEU A 311 2.19 0.14 36.82
C LEU A 311 3.18 -1.02 37.00
N GLU A 312 4.45 -0.84 36.61
CA GLU A 312 5.51 -1.82 36.83
C GLU A 312 5.72 -2.10 38.33
N GLU A 313 5.79 -1.06 39.17
CA GLU A 313 5.91 -1.21 40.63
C GLU A 313 4.68 -1.93 41.22
N LYS A 314 3.48 -1.63 40.71
CA LYS A 314 2.25 -2.30 41.15
C LYS A 314 2.22 -3.77 40.75
N ILE A 315 2.66 -4.10 39.53
CA ILE A 315 2.80 -5.49 39.06
C ILE A 315 3.82 -6.24 39.92
N LYS A 316 4.95 -5.61 40.24
CA LYS A 316 5.99 -6.22 41.08
C LYS A 316 5.46 -6.54 42.48
N SER A 317 4.81 -5.59 43.15
CA SER A 317 4.23 -5.81 44.48
C SER A 317 3.10 -6.84 44.51
N LEU A 318 2.27 -6.90 43.46
CA LEU A 318 1.28 -7.96 43.28
C LEU A 318 1.95 -9.34 43.12
N THR A 319 3.03 -9.42 42.35
CA THR A 319 3.79 -10.67 42.15
C THR A 319 4.39 -11.16 43.46
N GLU A 320 5.04 -10.26 44.22
CA GLU A 320 5.60 -10.58 45.54
C GLU A 320 4.52 -11.02 46.55
N SER A 321 3.33 -10.40 46.51
CA SER A 321 2.20 -10.78 47.36
C SER A 321 1.65 -12.17 47.00
N LEU A 322 1.58 -12.48 45.70
CA LEU A 322 1.19 -13.81 45.21
C LEU A 322 2.19 -14.88 45.62
N GLU A 323 3.50 -14.64 45.48
CA GLU A 323 4.54 -15.58 45.93
C GLU A 323 4.46 -15.85 47.43
N LYS A 324 4.25 -14.81 48.24
CA LYS A 324 4.09 -14.95 49.70
C LYS A 324 2.85 -15.78 50.04
N THR A 325 1.73 -15.49 49.40
CA THR A 325 0.47 -16.24 49.60
C THR A 325 0.62 -17.71 49.19
N ASN A 326 1.30 -17.96 48.08
CA ASN A 326 1.53 -19.33 47.58
C ASN A 326 2.48 -20.12 48.51
N LYS A 327 3.47 -19.44 49.10
CA LYS A 327 4.36 -20.02 50.11
C LYS A 327 3.60 -20.37 51.40
N ASP A 328 2.73 -19.50 51.88
CA ASP A 328 1.88 -19.75 53.05
C ASP A 328 0.88 -20.90 52.82
N LEU A 329 0.36 -21.04 51.59
CA LEU A 329 -0.47 -22.19 51.18
C LEU A 329 0.32 -23.50 51.15
N SER A 330 1.59 -23.47 50.71
CA SER A 330 2.45 -24.66 50.69
C SER A 330 2.89 -25.13 52.09
N LEU A 331 3.01 -24.21 53.06
CA LEU A 331 3.38 -24.51 54.45
C LEU A 331 2.20 -25.05 55.27
N ASN A 332 0.96 -24.70 54.90
CA ASN A 332 -0.27 -25.18 55.56
C ASN A 332 -0.90 -26.40 54.86
N ALA A 333 -0.25 -26.96 53.84
CA ALA A 333 -0.69 -28.21 53.23
C ALA A 333 -0.54 -29.37 54.25
N PRO A 334 -1.61 -30.08 54.61
CA PRO A 334 -1.54 -31.15 55.59
C PRO A 334 -0.58 -32.24 55.11
N LYS A 335 0.45 -32.53 55.92
CA LYS A 335 1.37 -33.65 55.69
C LYS A 335 0.54 -34.93 55.54
N LYS A 336 0.49 -35.48 54.33
CA LYS A 336 0.00 -36.84 54.11
C LYS A 336 0.89 -37.79 54.91
N ASN A 337 0.33 -38.37 55.97
CA ASN A 337 0.94 -39.45 56.73
C ASN A 337 1.28 -40.61 55.79
N PRO A 338 2.54 -41.04 55.70
CA PRO A 338 2.89 -42.30 55.07
C PRO A 338 2.87 -43.35 56.18
N HIS A 339 1.74 -44.01 56.42
CA HIS A 339 1.64 -45.34 57.05
C HIS A 339 0.18 -45.75 57.24
N LYS A 340 -0.35 -46.53 56.31
CA LYS A 340 -0.83 -47.92 56.48
C LYS A 340 -1.63 -48.37 55.28
#